data_AF-A0A820RL43-F1
#
_entry.id   AF-A0A820RL43-F1
#
_cell.length_a   1.000
_cell.length_b   1.000
_cell.length_c   1.000
_cell.angle_alpha   90.00
_cell.angle_beta   90.00
_cell.angle_gamma   90.00
#
_symmetry.space_group_name_H-M   'P 1'
#
loop_
_entity.id
_entity.type
_entity.pdbx_description
1 polymer ?
#
loop_
_entity_poly.entity_id
_entity_poly.type
_entity_poly.pdbx_seq_one_letter_code
_entity_poly.pdbx_strand_id
1 'polypeptide(L)' 'VLQVPMLFIRAGTDPSLDNITAVLNEKPFGSKCEYKVYENMAHGFVSAGANYSNPANVAAIDDVHHTLQKYLTKILAW' A
#
# COMPACT_ATOMS: atom_id res chain seq x y z
N VAL A 1 14.91 8.31 -12.35
CA VAL A 1 14.82 8.59 -10.90
C VAL A 1 13.35 8.87 -10.58
N LEU A 2 12.78 8.24 -9.56
CA LEU A 2 11.39 8.52 -9.13
C LEU A 2 11.29 9.97 -8.63
N GLN A 3 10.32 10.73 -9.15
CA GLN A 3 10.14 12.17 -8.86
C GLN A 3 8.78 12.48 -8.22
N VAL A 4 8.02 11.46 -7.84
CA VAL A 4 6.64 11.60 -7.35
C VAL A 4 6.44 10.86 -6.04
N PRO A 5 5.51 11.32 -5.18
CA PRO A 5 5.06 10.56 -4.02
C PRO A 5 4.59 9.15 -4.41
N MET A 6 4.85 8.16 -3.54
CA MET A 6 4.44 6.77 -3.76
C MET A 6 3.61 6.23 -2.59
N LEU A 7 2.64 5.37 -2.89
CA LEU A 7 1.96 4.50 -1.92
C LEU A 7 2.41 3.06 -2.15
N PHE A 8 2.94 2.42 -1.11
CA PHE A 8 3.24 0.99 -1.12
C PHE A 8 2.26 0.23 -0.22
N ILE A 9 1.62 -0.78 -0.78
CA ILE A 9 0.74 -1.71 -0.05
C ILE A 9 1.33 -3.10 -0.22
N ARG A 10 1.56 -3.80 0.90
CA ARG A 10 2.09 -5.17 0.89
C ARG A 10 1.34 -6.11 1.82
N ALA A 11 1.41 -7.40 1.52
CA ALA A 11 1.05 -8.46 2.44
C ALA A 11 2.13 -8.62 3.54
N GLY A 12 1.75 -9.12 4.70
CA GLY A 12 2.68 -9.43 5.80
C GLY A 12 3.73 -10.45 5.40
N THR A 13 3.33 -11.43 4.58
CA THR A 13 4.22 -12.47 4.05
C THR A 13 5.18 -11.99 2.97
N ASP A 14 5.01 -10.77 2.45
CA ASP A 14 5.93 -10.20 1.46
C ASP A 14 7.25 -9.77 2.14
N PRO A 15 8.38 -9.77 1.41
CA PRO A 15 9.61 -9.18 1.90
C PRO A 15 9.43 -7.74 2.41
N SER A 16 10.20 -7.37 3.43
CA SER A 16 10.22 -6.00 3.92
C SER A 16 10.66 -5.01 2.83
N LEU A 17 10.06 -3.82 2.84
CA LEU A 17 10.40 -2.71 1.96
C LEU A 17 11.22 -1.62 2.67
N ASP A 18 11.76 -1.88 3.87
CA ASP A 18 12.45 -0.86 4.69
C ASP A 18 13.54 -0.11 3.94
N ASN A 19 14.34 -0.81 3.12
CA ASN A 19 15.38 -0.18 2.28
C ASN A 19 14.78 0.81 1.26
N ILE A 20 13.62 0.50 0.70
CA ILE A 20 12.92 1.37 -0.26
C ILE A 20 12.30 2.56 0.49
N THR A 21 11.65 2.30 1.64
CA THR A 21 11.06 3.31 2.51
C THR A 21 12.11 4.33 2.96
N ALA A 22 13.30 3.87 3.36
CA ALA A 22 14.40 4.75 3.77
C ALA A 22 14.81 5.71 2.65
N VAL A 23 15.02 5.20 1.43
CA VAL A 23 15.41 6.02 0.27
C VAL A 23 14.33 7.02 -0.13
N LEU A 24 13.05 6.65 -0.02
CA LEU A 24 11.94 7.52 -0.39
C LEU A 24 11.68 8.61 0.66
N ASN A 25 11.89 8.32 1.94
CA ASN A 25 11.73 9.29 3.02
C ASN A 25 12.74 10.44 2.94
N GLU A 26 13.91 10.22 2.34
CA GLU A 26 14.92 11.25 2.09
C GLU A 26 14.59 12.19 0.91
N LYS A 27 13.56 11.88 0.11
CA LYS A 27 13.19 12.71 -1.04
C LYS A 27 12.44 13.97 -0.58
N PRO A 28 12.45 15.07 -1.38
CA PRO A 28 11.64 16.26 -1.08
C PRO A 28 10.15 15.98 -0.91
N PHE A 29 9.66 14.87 -1.48
CA PHE A 29 8.29 14.39 -1.36
C PHE A 29 8.12 13.24 -0.36
N GLY A 30 9.15 12.89 0.42
CA GLY A 30 9.15 11.71 1.29
C GLY A 30 8.02 11.71 2.32
N SER A 31 7.67 12.88 2.86
CA SER A 31 6.54 13.07 3.78
C SER A 31 5.16 12.82 3.14
N LYS A 32 5.11 12.73 1.81
CA LYS A 32 3.90 12.39 1.03
C LYS A 32 3.89 10.91 0.60
N CYS A 33 4.93 10.13 0.90
CA CYS A 33 4.90 8.70 0.69
C CYS A 33 4.13 8.02 1.83
N GLU A 34 3.38 6.98 1.49
CA GLU A 34 2.62 6.18 2.46
C GLU A 34 2.94 4.69 2.28
N TYR A 35 2.97 3.97 3.39
CA TYR A 35 3.33 2.55 3.42
C TYR A 35 2.33 1.81 4.30
N LYS A 36 1.72 0.74 3.79
CA LYS A 36 0.74 -0.06 4.52
C LYS A 36 1.04 -1.55 4.40
N VAL A 37 0.98 -2.23 5.54
CA VAL A 37 1.20 -3.67 5.64
C VAL A 37 -0.07 -4.33 6.16
N TYR A 38 -0.49 -5.39 5.48
CA TYR A 38 -1.58 -6.25 5.91
C TYR A 38 -1.01 -7.55 6.46
N GLU A 39 -0.66 -7.55 7.75
CA GLU A 39 0.10 -8.64 8.41
C GLU A 39 -0.53 -10.02 8.25
N ASN A 40 -1.87 -10.08 8.21
CA ASN A 40 -2.63 -11.33 8.11
C ASN A 40 -2.97 -11.74 6.67
N MET A 41 -2.42 -11.05 5.66
CA MET A 41 -2.67 -11.34 4.25
C MET A 41 -1.47 -12.01 3.59
N ALA A 42 -1.74 -12.80 2.56
CA ALA A 42 -0.73 -13.43 1.71
C ALA A 42 -0.52 -12.62 0.40
N HIS A 43 0.60 -12.87 -0.28
CA HIS A 43 0.88 -12.25 -1.57
C HIS A 43 -0.30 -12.42 -2.55
N GLY A 44 -0.71 -11.34 -3.21
CA GLY A 44 -1.81 -11.37 -4.17
C GLY A 44 -3.22 -11.38 -3.57
N PHE A 45 -3.41 -11.10 -2.27
CA PHE A 45 -4.72 -11.09 -1.61
C PHE A 45 -5.76 -10.13 -2.20
N VAL A 46 -5.36 -9.19 -3.06
CA VAL A 46 -6.22 -8.26 -3.80
C VAL A 46 -6.39 -8.60 -5.28
N SER A 47 -5.79 -9.70 -5.75
CA SER A 47 -5.79 -10.13 -7.14
C SER A 47 -5.94 -11.65 -7.26
N ALA A 48 -4.95 -12.36 -7.78
CA ALA A 48 -5.00 -13.80 -8.03
C ALA A 48 -5.17 -14.65 -6.76
N GLY A 49 -4.78 -14.12 -5.59
CA GLY A 49 -4.93 -14.77 -4.29
C GLY A 49 -6.17 -14.32 -3.51
N ALA A 50 -7.07 -13.53 -4.11
CA ALA A 50 -8.25 -13.02 -3.42
C ALA A 50 -9.22 -14.16 -3.05
N ASN A 51 -9.64 -14.20 -1.79
CA ASN A 51 -10.63 -15.14 -1.27
C ASN A 51 -11.88 -14.41 -0.76
N TYR A 52 -12.89 -14.31 -1.63
CA TYR A 52 -14.16 -13.64 -1.32
C TYR A 52 -15.07 -14.41 -0.36
N SER A 53 -14.75 -15.66 -0.03
CA SER A 53 -15.43 -16.42 1.02
C SER A 53 -14.83 -16.20 2.40
N ASN A 54 -13.68 -15.53 2.51
CA ASN A 54 -13.05 -15.14 3.77
C ASN A 54 -13.38 -13.67 4.11
N PRO A 55 -14.19 -13.39 5.15
CA PRO A 55 -14.56 -12.04 5.53
C PRO A 55 -13.35 -11.13 5.83
N ALA A 56 -12.27 -11.68 6.39
CA ALA A 56 -11.06 -10.91 6.68
C ALA A 56 -10.35 -10.47 5.39
N ASN A 57 -10.35 -11.31 4.35
CA ASN A 57 -9.78 -10.94 3.07
C ASN A 57 -10.66 -9.90 2.35
N VAL A 58 -11.99 -10.05 2.41
CA VAL A 58 -12.93 -9.06 1.85
C VAL A 58 -12.74 -7.70 2.50
N ALA A 59 -12.66 -7.65 3.84
CA ALA A 59 -12.40 -6.41 4.57
C ALA A 59 -11.04 -5.78 4.20
N ALA A 60 -9.99 -6.60 4.05
CA ALA A 60 -8.70 -6.11 3.61
C ALA A 60 -8.71 -5.57 2.18
N ILE A 61 -9.43 -6.21 1.24
CA ILE A 61 -9.61 -5.73 -0.13
C ILE A 61 -10.33 -4.37 -0.13
N ASP A 62 -11.43 -4.25 0.62
CA ASP A 62 -12.18 -3.00 0.73
C ASP A 62 -11.31 -1.86 1.30
N ASP A 63 -10.58 -2.12 2.37
CA ASP A 63 -9.68 -1.16 2.99
C ASP A 63 -8.49 -0.77 2.07
N VAL A 64 -8.01 -1.67 1.21
CA VAL A 64 -7.01 -1.32 0.17
C VAL A 64 -7.58 -0.27 -0.80
N HIS A 65 -8.81 -0.46 -1.29
CA HIS A 65 -9.43 0.49 -2.21
C HIS A 65 -9.65 1.85 -1.56
N HIS A 66 -10.14 1.87 -0.31
CA HIS A 66 -10.29 3.11 0.47
C HIS A 66 -8.94 3.80 0.72
N THR A 67 -7.89 3.03 1.02
CA THR A 67 -6.53 3.56 1.21
C THR A 67 -6.01 4.21 -0.06
N LEU A 68 -6.14 3.51 -1.20
CA LEU A 68 -5.72 4.03 -2.50
C LEU A 68 -6.48 5.31 -2.87
N GLN A 69 -7.81 5.32 -2.72
CA GLN A 69 -8.63 6.50 -3.00
C GLN A 69 -8.22 7.68 -2.11
N LYS A 70 -8.07 7.46 -0.80
CA LYS A 70 -7.65 8.52 0.14
C LYS A 70 -6.30 9.09 -0.24
N TYR A 71 -5.36 8.22 -0.59
CA TYR A 71 -4.02 8.62 -1.01
C TYR A 71 -4.07 9.46 -2.30
N LEU A 72 -4.73 8.95 -3.35
CA LEU A 72 -4.86 9.66 -4.63
C LEU A 72 -5.55 11.01 -4.46
N THR A 73 -6.62 11.11 -3.68
CA THR A 73 -7.27 12.39 -3.37
C THR A 73 -6.31 13.36 -2.69
N LYS A 74 -5.50 12.89 -1.72
CA LYS A 74 -4.51 13.73 -1.03
C LYS A 74 -3.42 14.24 -1.97
N ILE A 75 -2.94 13.42 -2.91
CA ILE A 75 -1.80 13.79 -3.78
C ILE A 75 -2.22 14.49 -5.08
N LEU A 76 -3.44 14.26 -5.55
CA LEU A 76 -3.98 14.84 -6.79
C LEU A 76 -4.93 16.02 -6.53
N ALA A 77 -5.30 16.32 -5.29
CA ALA A 77 -6.03 17.55 -5.00
C ALA A 77 -5.14 18.75 -5.36
N TRP A 78 -5.65 19.56 -6.29
CA TRP A 78 -5.06 20.84 -6.74
C TRP A 78 -5.41 21.95 -5.78
#